data_AF-A0A0V0XCY5-F1
#
_entry.id   AF-A0A0V0XCY5-F1
#
_cell.length_a   1.000
_cell.length_b   1.000
_cell.length_c   1.000
_cell.angle_alpha   90.00
_cell.angle_beta   90.00
_cell.angle_gamma   90.00
#
_symmetry.space_group_name_H-M   'P 1'
#
loop_
_entity.id
_entity.type
_entity.pdbx_description
1 polymer ?
#
loop_
_entity_poly.entity_id
_entity_poly.type
_entity_poly.pdbx_seq_one_letter_code
_entity_poly.pdbx_strand_id
1 'polypeptide(L)'
;LFILWRLLQAQCDMETSRILDKFFEHRQFAKKLSLAEKCLKQSALSTSNRTAVDPLDLDALLSEMTLIQTCVQLYFKFIRRKVSIAIGKMPEETATQKEEKQRLMQKLQAHLCSCALNCRMQEMLGQYVAIEEYYMRESILKAIRLECRESGLLLSSVVDDCFFIISKSARRALATSDVDCICAMLNHACALLETHHLAHLKSRLKFGYPSSAGGLAEVYSTAAIAYATSVVHQGK
;
A
#
# COMPACT_ATOMS: atom_id res chain seq x y z
N LEU A 1 32.57 5.05 -21.15
CA LEU A 1 31.33 4.44 -20.61
C LEU A 1 30.65 5.31 -19.54
N PHE A 2 31.35 5.74 -18.49
CA PHE A 2 30.75 6.54 -17.41
C PHE A 2 30.17 7.89 -17.88
N ILE A 3 30.86 8.60 -18.79
CA ILE A 3 30.38 9.86 -19.38
C ILE A 3 29.10 9.63 -20.20
N LEU A 4 29.10 8.60 -21.06
CA LEU A 4 27.92 8.22 -21.86
C LEU A 4 26.72 7.90 -20.97
N TRP A 5 26.94 7.17 -19.87
CA TRP A 5 25.88 6.90 -18.90
C TRP A 5 25.36 8.18 -18.24
N ARG A 6 26.22 9.12 -17.84
CA ARG A 6 25.76 10.39 -17.25
C ARG A 6 24.91 11.21 -18.22
N LEU A 7 25.28 11.24 -19.50
CA LEU A 7 24.49 11.90 -20.54
C LEU A 7 23.13 11.21 -20.73
N LEU A 8 23.12 9.87 -20.75
CA LEU A 8 21.88 9.10 -20.84
C LEU A 8 20.99 9.32 -19.61
N GLN A 9 21.57 9.34 -18.40
CA GLN A 9 20.84 9.60 -17.16
C GLN A 9 20.21 11.00 -17.16
N ALA A 10 20.93 12.02 -17.61
CA ALA A 10 20.39 13.37 -17.73
C ALA A 10 19.18 13.43 -18.68
N GLN A 11 19.24 12.69 -19.79
CA GLN A 11 18.10 12.58 -20.71
C GLN A 11 16.94 11.80 -20.09
N CYS A 12 17.21 10.71 -19.37
CA CYS A 12 16.20 9.94 -18.64
C CYS A 12 15.50 10.80 -17.57
N ASP A 13 16.26 11.60 -16.83
CA ASP A 13 15.75 12.51 -15.81
C ASP A 13 14.76 13.52 -16.44
N MET A 14 15.13 14.13 -17.57
CA MET A 14 14.28 15.09 -18.28
C MET A 14 13.00 14.44 -18.82
N GLU A 15 13.11 13.34 -19.57
CA GLU A 15 11.94 12.71 -20.20
C GLU A 15 11.01 12.06 -19.17
N THR A 16 11.56 11.44 -18.13
CA THR A 16 10.72 10.83 -17.08
C THR A 16 9.96 11.88 -16.30
N SER A 17 10.58 13.03 -16.02
CA SER A 17 9.88 14.15 -15.37
C SER A 17 8.68 14.61 -16.19
N ARG A 18 8.85 14.77 -17.52
CA ARG A 18 7.75 15.15 -18.42
C ARG A 18 6.64 14.11 -18.47
N ILE A 19 6.99 12.82 -18.46
CA ILE A 19 6.01 11.73 -18.44
C ILE A 19 5.23 11.74 -17.12
N LEU A 20 5.91 11.88 -15.99
CA LEU A 20 5.29 11.93 -14.67
C LEU A 20 4.36 13.14 -14.52
N ASP A 21 4.79 14.32 -14.97
CA ASP A 21 3.96 15.52 -14.91
C ASP A 21 2.65 15.33 -15.69
N LYS A 22 2.74 14.85 -16.93
CA LYS A 22 1.55 14.52 -17.74
C LYS A 22 0.67 13.45 -17.11
N PHE A 23 1.28 12.42 -16.50
CA PHE A 23 0.56 11.38 -15.79
C PHE A 23 -0.24 11.96 -14.61
N PHE A 24 0.39 12.79 -13.78
CA PHE A 24 -0.26 13.41 -12.63
C PHE A 24 -1.36 14.39 -13.03
N GLU A 25 -1.16 15.16 -14.10
CA GLU A 25 -2.18 16.04 -14.68
C GLU A 25 -3.39 15.22 -15.15
N HIS A 26 -3.15 14.20 -15.99
CA HIS A 26 -4.21 13.35 -16.54
C HIS A 26 -5.01 12.63 -15.45
N ARG A 27 -4.35 12.18 -14.39
CA ARG A 27 -4.99 11.50 -13.25
C ARG A 27 -5.60 12.44 -12.22
N GLN A 28 -5.48 13.76 -12.42
CA GLN A 28 -5.89 14.80 -11.47
C GLN A 28 -5.33 14.52 -10.06
N PHE A 29 -4.07 14.09 -10.01
CA PHE A 29 -3.46 13.51 -8.82
C PHE A 29 -3.48 14.48 -7.63
N ALA A 30 -3.07 15.72 -7.83
CA ALA A 30 -3.03 16.74 -6.78
C ALA A 30 -4.40 16.99 -6.15
N LYS A 31 -5.47 16.97 -6.96
CA LYS A 31 -6.85 17.10 -6.48
C LYS A 31 -7.25 15.90 -5.62
N LYS A 32 -6.98 14.68 -6.10
CA LYS A 32 -7.27 13.44 -5.37
C LYS A 32 -6.50 13.37 -4.05
N LEU A 33 -5.21 13.70 -4.06
CA LEU A 33 -4.36 13.76 -2.87
C LEU A 33 -4.90 14.76 -1.84
N SER A 34 -5.20 16.00 -2.26
CA SER A 34 -5.73 17.01 -1.34
C SER A 34 -7.05 16.60 -0.69
N LEU A 35 -7.93 15.93 -1.44
CA LEU A 35 -9.18 15.40 -0.91
C LEU A 35 -8.94 14.25 0.08
N ALA A 36 -8.06 13.29 -0.28
CA ALA A 36 -7.70 12.18 0.58
C ALA A 36 -7.11 12.67 1.92
N GLU A 37 -6.16 13.60 1.89
CA GLU A 37 -5.55 14.17 3.10
C GLU A 37 -6.56 14.92 3.97
N LYS A 38 -7.48 15.68 3.37
CA LYS A 38 -8.56 16.35 4.11
C LYS A 38 -9.46 15.34 4.81
N CYS A 39 -9.81 14.25 4.14
CA CYS A 39 -10.63 13.19 4.72
C CYS A 39 -9.90 12.37 5.79
N LEU A 40 -8.58 12.17 5.66
CA LEU A 40 -7.75 11.55 6.71
C LEU A 40 -7.71 12.41 7.98
N LYS A 41 -7.58 13.73 7.84
CA LYS A 41 -7.56 14.68 8.97
C LYS A 41 -8.93 14.83 9.65
N GLN A 42 -10.02 14.60 8.93
CA GLN A 42 -11.36 14.67 9.51
C GLN A 42 -11.71 13.40 10.29
N SER A 43 -12.13 13.59 11.54
CA SER A 43 -12.67 12.53 12.39
C SER A 43 -13.86 11.83 11.73
N ALA A 44 -13.92 10.50 11.89
CA ALA A 44 -14.93 9.62 11.30
C ALA A 44 -16.39 9.99 11.65
N LEU A 45 -16.63 10.84 12.67
CA LEU A 45 -17.96 11.22 13.16
C LEU A 45 -18.72 12.30 12.37
N SER A 46 -18.12 12.92 11.34
CA SER A 46 -18.80 13.95 10.53
C SER A 46 -19.40 13.34 9.26
N THR A 47 -20.70 13.02 9.31
CA THR A 47 -21.46 12.30 8.28
C THR A 47 -22.32 13.22 7.40
N SER A 48 -21.83 14.42 7.06
CA SER A 48 -22.58 15.31 6.14
C SER A 48 -21.78 15.60 4.88
N ASN A 49 -22.31 15.11 3.74
CA ASN A 49 -21.89 15.39 2.37
C ASN A 49 -20.38 15.38 2.10
N ARG A 50 -19.75 14.19 2.16
CA ARG A 50 -18.36 14.03 1.73
C ARG A 50 -18.28 14.11 0.21
N THR A 51 -17.58 15.11 -0.33
CA THR A 51 -16.95 15.01 -1.66
C THR A 51 -15.73 14.07 -1.55
N ALA A 52 -15.99 12.80 -1.24
CA ALA A 52 -14.96 11.77 -1.10
C ALA A 52 -14.56 11.24 -2.48
N VAL A 53 -13.28 10.90 -2.63
CA VAL A 53 -12.81 10.20 -3.83
C VAL A 53 -13.22 8.74 -3.68
N ASP A 54 -13.82 8.15 -4.72
CA ASP A 54 -14.15 6.71 -4.67
C ASP A 54 -12.85 5.91 -4.50
N PRO A 55 -12.74 5.04 -3.48
CA PRO A 55 -11.58 4.16 -3.34
C PRO A 55 -11.30 3.32 -4.60
N LEU A 56 -12.33 3.00 -5.40
CA LEU A 56 -12.12 2.25 -6.65
C LEU A 56 -11.33 3.06 -7.69
N ASP A 57 -11.55 4.38 -7.76
CA ASP A 57 -10.81 5.30 -8.65
C ASP A 57 -9.36 5.52 -8.19
N LEU A 58 -9.08 5.23 -6.92
CA LEU A 58 -7.73 5.26 -6.36
C LEU A 58 -6.99 3.96 -6.59
N ASP A 59 -7.69 2.83 -6.65
CA ASP A 59 -7.07 1.51 -6.83
C ASP A 59 -6.28 1.42 -8.15
N ALA A 60 -6.86 1.91 -9.25
CA ALA A 60 -6.20 1.98 -10.55
C ALA A 60 -4.99 2.92 -10.51
N LEU A 61 -5.14 4.10 -9.91
CA LEU A 61 -4.07 5.09 -9.76
C LEU A 61 -2.90 4.53 -8.95
N LEU A 62 -3.17 3.91 -7.81
CA LEU A 62 -2.16 3.32 -6.94
C LEU A 62 -1.41 2.20 -7.66
N SER A 63 -2.12 1.36 -8.41
CA SER A 63 -1.52 0.29 -9.21
C SER A 63 -0.60 0.83 -10.31
N GLU A 64 -0.99 1.92 -10.96
CA GLU A 64 -0.15 2.58 -11.98
C GLU A 64 1.09 3.24 -11.37
N MET A 65 0.96 3.92 -10.23
CA MET A 65 2.11 4.50 -9.51
C MET A 65 3.10 3.42 -9.09
N THR A 66 2.60 2.29 -8.57
CA THR A 66 3.45 1.14 -8.24
C THR A 66 4.13 0.58 -9.48
N LEU A 67 3.44 0.46 -10.62
CA LEU A 67 4.05 -0.01 -11.86
C LEU A 67 5.17 0.91 -12.33
N ILE A 68 4.94 2.23 -12.31
CA ILE A 68 5.96 3.24 -12.66
C ILE A 68 7.18 3.08 -11.74
N GLN A 69 6.96 2.94 -10.42
CA GLN A 69 8.02 2.70 -9.47
C GLN A 69 8.79 1.41 -9.76
N THR A 70 8.11 0.29 -10.00
CA THR A 70 8.75 -0.98 -10.36
C THR A 70 9.60 -0.83 -11.63
N CYS A 71 9.10 -0.13 -12.66
CA CYS A 71 9.85 0.14 -13.89
C CYS A 71 11.13 0.94 -13.62
N VAL A 72 11.07 1.98 -12.77
CA VAL A 72 12.26 2.78 -12.42
C VAL A 72 13.25 1.97 -11.58
N GLN A 73 12.78 1.13 -10.65
CA GLN A 73 13.65 0.25 -9.89
C GLN A 73 14.35 -0.79 -10.78
N LEU A 74 13.65 -1.34 -11.77
CA LEU A 74 14.25 -2.24 -12.76
C LEU A 74 15.32 -1.52 -13.59
N TYR A 75 15.07 -0.26 -13.98
CA TYR A 75 16.08 0.57 -14.64
C TYR A 75 17.32 0.76 -13.77
N PHE A 76 17.18 1.18 -12.51
CA PHE A 76 18.33 1.35 -11.62
C PHE A 76 19.08 0.04 -11.38
N LYS A 77 18.37 -1.08 -11.21
CA LYS A 77 18.98 -2.41 -11.08
C LYS A 77 19.76 -2.80 -12.34
N PHE A 78 19.21 -2.51 -13.53
CA PHE A 78 19.87 -2.73 -14.80
C PHE A 78 21.16 -1.91 -14.94
N ILE A 79 21.09 -0.60 -14.64
CA ILE A 79 22.26 0.29 -14.69
C ILE A 79 23.34 -0.16 -13.72
N ARG A 80 22.97 -0.40 -12.45
CA ARG A 80 23.90 -0.93 -11.44
C ARG A 80 24.59 -2.19 -11.96
N ARG A 81 23.82 -3.17 -12.43
CA ARG A 81 24.38 -4.43 -12.95
C ARG A 81 25.33 -4.20 -14.14
N LYS A 82 24.94 -3.39 -15.12
CA LYS A 82 25.75 -3.15 -16.33
C LYS A 82 27.06 -2.44 -16.01
N VAL A 83 27.01 -1.39 -15.19
CA VAL A 83 28.20 -0.64 -14.81
C VAL A 83 29.10 -1.46 -13.88
N SER A 84 28.54 -2.22 -12.92
CA SER A 84 29.31 -3.13 -12.08
C SER A 84 30.05 -4.21 -12.88
N ILE A 85 29.43 -4.78 -13.92
CA ILE A 85 30.12 -5.73 -14.81
C ILE A 85 31.27 -5.06 -15.56
N ALA A 86 31.07 -3.83 -16.06
CA ALA A 86 32.12 -3.09 -16.76
C ALA A 86 33.30 -2.74 -15.84
N ILE A 87 33.00 -2.28 -14.62
CA ILE A 87 33.98 -2.02 -13.57
C ILE A 87 34.70 -3.32 -13.15
N GLY A 88 33.96 -4.44 -13.10
CA GLY A 88 34.51 -5.75 -12.75
C GLY A 88 35.54 -6.31 -13.73
N LYS A 89 35.53 -5.85 -14.99
CA LYS A 89 36.51 -6.24 -16.03
C LYS A 89 37.82 -5.43 -15.97
N MET A 90 37.89 -4.39 -15.14
CA MET A 90 39.11 -3.60 -14.98
C MET A 90 40.17 -4.42 -14.22
N PRO A 91 41.47 -4.23 -14.51
CA PRO A 91 42.54 -4.92 -13.78
C PRO A 91 42.44 -4.67 -12.27
N GLU A 92 42.78 -5.68 -11.45
CA GLU A 92 42.68 -5.60 -9.97
C GLU A 92 43.95 -6.13 -9.29
N GLU A 93 45.09 -6.08 -9.99
CA GLU A 93 46.35 -6.69 -9.54
C GLU A 93 47.08 -5.83 -8.50
N THR A 94 46.81 -4.52 -8.49
CA THR A 94 47.45 -3.57 -7.57
C THR A 94 46.45 -2.98 -6.58
N ALA A 95 46.93 -2.61 -5.39
CA ALA A 95 46.11 -1.95 -4.36
C ALA A 95 45.44 -0.66 -4.90
N THR A 96 46.16 0.10 -5.73
CA THR A 96 45.66 1.33 -6.36
C THR A 96 44.50 1.08 -7.32
N GLN A 97 44.54 0.01 -8.12
CA GLN A 97 43.45 -0.37 -9.01
C GLN A 97 42.21 -0.83 -8.26
N LYS A 98 42.40 -1.56 -7.14
CA LYS A 98 41.29 -1.98 -6.27
C LYS A 98 40.58 -0.78 -5.62
N GLU A 99 41.35 0.21 -5.17
CA GLU A 99 40.81 1.48 -4.65
C GLU A 99 40.06 2.26 -5.74
N GLU A 100 40.59 2.32 -6.96
CA GLU A 100 39.93 2.99 -8.09
C GLU A 100 38.59 2.34 -8.43
N LYS A 101 38.55 1.00 -8.49
CA LYS A 101 37.34 0.20 -8.69
C LYS A 101 36.27 0.51 -7.64
N GLN A 102 36.66 0.55 -6.37
CA GLN A 102 35.75 0.89 -5.27
C GLN A 102 35.25 2.34 -5.37
N ARG A 103 36.13 3.28 -5.71
CA ARG A 103 35.79 4.69 -5.90
C ARG A 103 34.79 4.89 -7.04
N LEU A 104 34.95 4.17 -8.15
CA LEU A 104 34.00 4.21 -9.27
C LEU A 104 32.64 3.65 -8.87
N MET A 105 32.62 2.58 -8.07
CA MET A 105 31.37 2.01 -7.56
C MET A 105 30.62 2.95 -6.62
N GLN A 106 31.34 3.61 -5.71
CA GLN A 106 30.77 4.63 -4.84
C GLN A 106 30.24 5.82 -5.62
N LYS A 107 30.99 6.29 -6.64
CA LYS A 107 30.53 7.38 -7.54
C LYS A 107 29.26 7.01 -8.28
N LEU A 108 29.14 5.78 -8.78
CA LEU A 108 27.92 5.29 -9.42
C LEU A 108 26.74 5.33 -8.45
N GLN A 109 26.91 4.76 -7.25
CA GLN A 109 25.85 4.70 -6.26
C GLN A 109 25.41 6.10 -5.84
N ALA A 110 26.36 7.00 -5.56
CA ALA A 110 26.08 8.38 -5.22
C ALA A 110 25.27 9.08 -6.32
N HIS A 111 25.66 8.93 -7.60
CA HIS A 111 24.91 9.52 -8.70
C HIS A 111 23.51 8.95 -8.88
N LEU A 112 23.32 7.64 -8.68
CA LEU A 112 21.98 7.03 -8.75
C LEU A 112 21.09 7.53 -7.61
N CYS A 113 21.64 7.69 -6.41
CA CYS A 113 20.89 8.17 -5.25
C CYS A 113 20.51 9.66 -5.36
N SER A 114 21.33 10.48 -6.03
CA SER A 114 21.10 11.93 -6.15
C SER A 114 20.59 12.40 -7.52
N CYS A 115 20.32 11.49 -8.46
CA CYS A 115 19.75 11.87 -9.75
C CYS A 115 18.32 12.38 -9.59
N ALA A 116 17.88 13.25 -10.50
CA ALA A 116 16.57 13.88 -10.42
C ALA A 116 15.44 12.86 -10.52
N LEU A 117 15.63 11.79 -11.31
CA LEU A 117 14.69 10.67 -11.36
C LEU A 117 14.48 10.04 -9.97
N ASN A 118 15.56 9.74 -9.23
CA ASN A 118 15.43 9.13 -7.91
C ASN A 118 14.72 10.06 -6.93
N CYS A 119 15.08 11.35 -6.91
CA CYS A 119 14.40 12.35 -6.08
C CYS A 119 12.89 12.42 -6.40
N ARG A 120 12.55 12.45 -7.69
CA ARG A 120 11.14 12.53 -8.14
C ARG A 120 10.34 11.28 -7.74
N MET A 121 10.94 10.11 -7.81
CA MET A 121 10.30 8.87 -7.37
C MET A 121 10.08 8.84 -5.86
N GLN A 122 11.02 9.37 -5.07
CA GLN A 122 10.87 9.46 -3.61
C GLN A 122 9.75 10.44 -3.22
N GLU A 123 9.63 11.59 -3.90
CA GLU A 123 8.50 12.50 -3.74
C GLU A 123 7.16 11.81 -4.04
N MET A 124 7.09 11.09 -5.17
CA MET A 124 5.90 10.34 -5.56
C MET A 124 5.54 9.28 -4.53
N LEU A 125 6.52 8.55 -3.99
CA LEU A 125 6.28 7.52 -2.97
C LEU A 125 5.76 8.12 -1.66
N GLY A 126 6.26 9.30 -1.26
CA GLY A 126 5.69 10.02 -0.11
C GLY A 126 4.21 10.34 -0.29
N GLN A 127 3.81 10.76 -1.49
CA GLN A 127 2.41 11.05 -1.82
C GLN A 127 1.57 9.77 -1.98
N TYR A 128 2.16 8.70 -2.52
CA TYR A 128 1.55 7.37 -2.61
C TYR A 128 1.11 6.88 -1.22
N VAL A 129 1.97 7.01 -0.20
CA VAL A 129 1.69 6.54 1.16
C VAL A 129 0.40 7.14 1.70
N ALA A 130 0.21 8.46 1.56
CA ALA A 130 -0.99 9.15 2.01
C ALA A 130 -2.28 8.68 1.29
N ILE A 131 -2.20 8.44 -0.02
CA ILE A 131 -3.36 7.98 -0.80
C ILE A 131 -3.67 6.52 -0.51
N GLU A 132 -2.65 5.67 -0.38
CA GLU A 132 -2.80 4.25 -0.07
C GLU A 132 -3.40 4.06 1.33
N GLU A 133 -2.99 4.86 2.32
CA GLU A 133 -3.63 4.90 3.64
C GLU A 133 -5.12 5.24 3.55
N TYR A 134 -5.46 6.30 2.82
CA TYR A 134 -6.85 6.72 2.61
C TYR A 134 -7.67 5.63 1.91
N TYR A 135 -7.13 5.04 0.83
CA TYR A 135 -7.74 3.94 0.10
C TYR A 135 -8.05 2.77 1.03
N MET A 136 -7.07 2.36 1.85
CA MET A 136 -7.22 1.23 2.77
C MET A 136 -8.32 1.51 3.81
N ARG A 137 -8.29 2.70 4.43
CA ARG A 137 -9.28 3.13 5.43
C ARG A 137 -10.70 3.16 4.88
N GLU A 138 -10.93 3.89 3.78
CA GLU A 138 -12.28 4.06 3.24
C GLU A 138 -12.83 2.78 2.61
N SER A 139 -11.96 1.93 2.04
CA SER A 139 -12.37 0.60 1.55
C SER A 139 -12.83 -0.31 2.68
N ILE A 140 -12.10 -0.34 3.80
CA ILE A 140 -12.48 -1.10 5.00
C ILE A 140 -13.79 -0.57 5.59
N LEU A 141 -13.92 0.76 5.72
CA LEU A 141 -15.17 1.37 6.20
C LEU A 141 -16.35 1.08 5.27
N LYS A 142 -16.12 1.04 3.96
CA LYS A 142 -17.15 0.66 2.97
C LYS A 142 -17.53 -0.82 3.12
N ALA A 143 -16.57 -1.73 3.31
CA ALA A 143 -16.84 -3.15 3.57
C ALA A 143 -17.69 -3.34 4.84
N ILE A 144 -17.34 -2.66 5.93
CA ILE A 144 -18.11 -2.68 7.19
C ILE A 144 -19.54 -2.17 6.98
N ARG A 145 -19.73 -1.09 6.19
CA ARG A 145 -21.08 -0.55 5.91
C ARG A 145 -21.92 -1.46 5.02
N LEU A 146 -21.30 -2.21 4.13
CA LEU A 146 -21.95 -3.15 3.22
C LEU A 146 -22.19 -4.52 3.83
N GLU A 147 -21.80 -4.74 5.09
CA GLU A 147 -22.03 -5.99 5.81
C GLU A 147 -23.51 -6.37 5.75
N CYS A 148 -23.84 -7.37 4.93
CA CYS A 148 -25.17 -7.93 4.84
C CYS A 148 -25.25 -9.17 5.71
N ARG A 149 -26.22 -9.20 6.63
CA ARG A 149 -26.41 -10.32 7.56
C ARG A 149 -27.22 -11.40 6.85
N GLU A 150 -26.55 -12.27 6.11
CA GLU A 150 -27.21 -13.46 5.56
C GLU A 150 -27.66 -14.36 6.71
N SER A 151 -28.95 -14.70 6.72
CA SER A 151 -29.54 -15.54 7.75
C SER A 151 -29.05 -16.98 7.58
N GLY A 152 -28.28 -17.48 8.55
CA GLY A 152 -27.74 -18.86 8.55
C GLY A 152 -26.22 -18.97 8.53
N LEU A 153 -25.49 -17.87 8.23
CA LEU A 153 -24.03 -17.86 8.29
C LEU A 153 -23.54 -17.46 9.69
N LEU A 154 -22.59 -18.24 10.23
CA LEU A 154 -21.96 -18.02 11.54
C LEU A 154 -20.75 -17.07 11.47
N LEU A 155 -20.23 -16.79 10.26
CA LEU A 155 -19.06 -15.93 10.04
C LEU A 155 -19.44 -14.64 9.33
N SER A 156 -18.76 -13.54 9.69
CA SER A 156 -18.88 -12.24 9.03
C SER A 156 -17.91 -12.19 7.84
N SER A 157 -18.43 -11.90 6.64
CA SER A 157 -17.63 -11.67 5.42
C SER A 157 -16.72 -10.44 5.52
N VAL A 158 -17.01 -9.52 6.44
CA VAL A 158 -16.23 -8.29 6.65
C VAL A 158 -14.80 -8.60 7.06
N VAL A 159 -14.56 -9.69 7.78
CA VAL A 159 -13.21 -10.10 8.17
C VAL A 159 -12.39 -10.40 6.91
N ASP A 160 -12.92 -11.23 6.02
CA ASP A 160 -12.27 -11.60 4.76
C ASP A 160 -12.05 -10.37 3.87
N ASP A 161 -13.05 -9.48 3.76
CA ASP A 161 -12.94 -8.24 2.99
C ASP A 161 -11.83 -7.32 3.55
N CYS A 162 -11.76 -7.16 4.87
CA CYS A 162 -10.73 -6.34 5.51
C CYS A 162 -9.33 -6.89 5.24
N PHE A 163 -9.13 -8.20 5.45
CA PHE A 163 -7.84 -8.83 5.20
C PHE A 163 -7.48 -8.86 3.72
N PHE A 164 -8.47 -8.96 2.82
CA PHE A 164 -8.25 -8.83 1.38
C PHE A 164 -7.71 -7.44 1.02
N ILE A 165 -8.35 -6.37 1.51
CA ILE A 165 -7.92 -4.99 1.27
C ILE A 165 -6.52 -4.73 1.82
N ILE A 166 -6.24 -5.17 3.05
CA ILE A 166 -4.91 -5.04 3.69
C ILE A 166 -3.86 -5.81 2.88
N SER A 167 -4.14 -7.07 2.55
CA SER A 167 -3.21 -7.92 1.80
C SER A 167 -2.91 -7.34 0.41
N LYS A 168 -3.92 -6.76 -0.25
CA LYS A 168 -3.77 -6.09 -1.54
C LYS A 168 -2.83 -4.88 -1.42
N SER A 169 -3.08 -4.04 -0.43
CA SER A 169 -2.30 -2.83 -0.17
C SER A 169 -0.84 -3.16 0.22
N ALA A 170 -0.65 -4.18 1.06
CA ALA A 170 0.68 -4.68 1.44
C ALA A 170 1.45 -5.27 0.25
N ARG A 171 0.78 -6.05 -0.62
CA ARG A 171 1.38 -6.59 -1.84
C ARG A 171 1.80 -5.49 -2.81
N ARG A 172 0.98 -4.44 -2.93
CA ARG A 172 1.28 -3.27 -3.76
C ARG A 172 2.47 -2.48 -3.19
N ALA A 173 2.53 -2.28 -1.87
CA ALA A 173 3.68 -1.69 -1.19
C ALA A 173 4.96 -2.49 -1.43
N LEU A 174 4.92 -3.83 -1.35
CA LEU A 174 6.06 -4.70 -1.63
C LEU A 174 6.58 -4.52 -3.07
N ALA A 175 5.70 -4.32 -4.05
CA ALA A 175 6.07 -4.11 -5.44
C ALA A 175 6.81 -2.77 -5.68
N THR A 176 6.68 -1.79 -4.78
CA THR A 176 7.45 -0.54 -4.84
C THR A 176 8.95 -0.75 -4.61
N SER A 177 9.32 -1.89 -3.98
CA SER A 177 10.68 -2.21 -3.52
C SER A 177 11.30 -1.13 -2.60
N ASP A 178 10.45 -0.35 -1.92
CA ASP A 178 10.84 0.71 -1.01
C ASP A 178 10.47 0.32 0.44
N VAL A 179 11.49 0.22 1.30
CA VAL A 179 11.33 -0.32 2.67
C VAL A 179 10.49 0.63 3.53
N ASP A 180 10.68 1.94 3.36
CA ASP A 180 9.94 2.95 4.13
C ASP A 180 8.45 2.91 3.76
N CYS A 181 8.14 2.77 2.47
CA CYS A 181 6.77 2.57 2.00
C CYS A 181 6.15 1.28 2.56
N ILE A 182 6.89 0.17 2.58
CA ILE A 182 6.40 -1.11 3.14
C ILE A 182 6.12 -0.96 4.64
N CYS A 183 7.05 -0.37 5.39
CA CYS A 183 6.90 -0.14 6.82
C CYS A 183 5.71 0.77 7.12
N ALA A 184 5.55 1.88 6.38
CA ALA A 184 4.40 2.76 6.52
C ALA A 184 3.09 1.99 6.29
N MET A 185 3.00 1.19 5.22
CA MET A 185 1.76 0.45 4.91
C MET A 185 1.40 -0.60 5.95
N LEU A 186 2.38 -1.31 6.50
CA LEU A 186 2.14 -2.26 7.58
C LEU A 186 1.67 -1.55 8.86
N ASN A 187 2.26 -0.40 9.18
CA ASN A 187 1.83 0.40 10.34
C ASN A 187 0.40 0.91 10.18
N HIS A 188 0.03 1.43 9.01
CA HIS A 188 -1.35 1.84 8.73
C HIS A 188 -2.32 0.66 8.80
N ALA A 189 -1.94 -0.52 8.27
CA ALA A 189 -2.76 -1.72 8.36
C ALA A 189 -3.03 -2.13 9.82
N CYS A 190 -1.99 -2.17 10.66
CA CYS A 190 -2.14 -2.45 12.10
C CYS A 190 -3.06 -1.43 12.77
N ALA A 191 -2.85 -0.13 12.53
CA ALA A 191 -3.68 0.92 13.10
C ALA A 191 -5.16 0.77 12.69
N LEU A 192 -5.44 0.43 11.44
CA LEU A 192 -6.82 0.22 10.95
C LEU A 192 -7.48 -1.03 11.57
N LEU A 193 -6.72 -2.11 11.77
CA LEU A 193 -7.21 -3.31 12.45
C LEU A 193 -7.57 -3.00 13.91
N GLU A 194 -6.75 -2.24 14.61
CA GLU A 194 -6.98 -1.86 16.02
C GLU A 194 -8.15 -0.88 16.17
N THR A 195 -8.23 0.12 15.31
CA THR A 195 -9.19 1.23 15.45
C THR A 195 -10.56 0.94 14.85
N HIS A 196 -10.63 0.26 13.71
CA HIS A 196 -11.88 0.04 13.00
C HIS A 196 -12.37 -1.41 13.11
N HIS A 197 -11.52 -2.38 12.77
CA HIS A 197 -11.95 -3.78 12.75
C HIS A 197 -12.23 -4.32 14.16
N LEU A 198 -11.32 -4.11 15.11
CA LEU A 198 -11.51 -4.54 16.51
C LEU A 198 -12.67 -3.79 17.18
N ALA A 199 -12.83 -2.49 16.92
CA ALA A 199 -13.95 -1.72 17.44
C ALA A 199 -15.29 -2.23 16.92
N HIS A 200 -15.37 -2.54 15.61
CA HIS A 200 -16.54 -3.18 15.01
C HIS A 200 -16.84 -4.53 15.66
N LEU A 201 -15.84 -5.42 15.74
CA LEU A 201 -16.00 -6.74 16.36
C LEU A 201 -16.48 -6.66 17.82
N LYS A 202 -15.90 -5.75 18.62
CA LYS A 202 -16.33 -5.50 20.00
C LYS A 202 -17.77 -5.00 20.07
N SER A 203 -18.17 -4.10 19.19
CA SER A 203 -19.56 -3.62 19.10
C SER A 203 -20.53 -4.76 18.77
N ARG A 204 -20.13 -5.66 17.87
CA ARG A 204 -20.92 -6.84 17.50
C ARG A 204 -21.06 -7.83 18.65
N LEU A 205 -19.97 -8.12 19.36
CA LEU A 205 -19.98 -9.01 20.53
C LEU A 205 -20.88 -8.47 21.65
N LYS A 206 -20.85 -7.16 21.92
CA LYS A 206 -21.72 -6.53 22.92
C LYS A 206 -23.20 -6.64 22.57
N PHE A 207 -23.56 -6.55 21.29
CA PHE A 207 -24.94 -6.71 20.86
C PHE A 207 -25.41 -8.16 20.94
N GLY A 208 -24.52 -9.13 20.72
CA GLY A 208 -24.80 -10.56 20.88
C GLY A 208 -24.87 -11.03 22.34
N TYR A 209 -24.34 -10.25 23.28
CA TYR A 209 -24.39 -10.52 24.72
C TYR A 209 -24.93 -9.29 25.47
N PRO A 210 -26.26 -9.09 25.54
CA PRO A 210 -26.82 -8.05 26.39
C PRO A 210 -26.41 -8.33 27.83
N SER A 211 -25.76 -7.36 28.47
CA SER A 211 -25.16 -7.50 29.82
C SER A 211 -26.19 -7.64 30.96
N SER A 212 -27.40 -8.12 30.70
CA SER A 212 -28.36 -8.50 31.75
C SER A 212 -28.07 -9.91 32.24
N ALA A 213 -27.83 -10.06 33.54
CA ALA A 213 -27.49 -11.30 34.24
C ALA A 213 -28.49 -12.48 34.08
N GLY A 214 -29.61 -12.31 33.35
CA GLY A 214 -30.54 -13.38 32.98
C GLY A 214 -30.33 -13.99 31.58
N GLY A 215 -29.49 -13.41 30.72
CA GLY A 215 -29.42 -13.76 29.29
C GLY A 215 -28.53 -14.95 28.92
N LEU A 216 -27.67 -15.43 29.83
CA LEU A 216 -26.73 -16.52 29.51
C LEU A 216 -27.44 -17.82 29.13
N ALA A 217 -28.52 -18.17 29.83
CA ALA A 217 -29.28 -19.40 29.54
C ALA A 217 -29.98 -19.36 28.15
N GLU A 218 -30.54 -18.21 27.77
CA GLU A 218 -31.13 -18.02 26.43
C GLU A 218 -30.08 -18.04 25.32
N VAL A 219 -28.90 -17.46 25.57
CA VAL A 219 -27.79 -17.45 24.60
C VAL A 219 -27.21 -18.86 24.40
N TYR A 220 -27.03 -19.64 25.48
CA TYR A 220 -26.62 -21.04 25.36
C TYR A 220 -27.63 -21.89 24.60
N SER A 221 -28.93 -21.69 24.84
CA SER A 221 -29.99 -22.38 24.12
C SER A 221 -29.99 -21.99 22.62
N THR A 222 -29.86 -20.70 22.30
CA THR A 222 -29.84 -20.20 20.92
C THR A 222 -28.59 -20.69 20.16
N ALA A 223 -27.43 -20.68 20.80
CA ALA A 223 -26.19 -21.21 20.23
C ALA A 223 -26.25 -22.73 20.01
N ALA A 224 -26.84 -23.48 20.95
CA ALA A 224 -27.06 -24.92 20.82
C ALA A 224 -28.03 -25.26 19.67
N ILE A 225 -29.11 -24.48 19.52
CA ILE A 225 -30.05 -24.62 18.41
C ILE A 225 -29.37 -24.32 17.08
N ALA A 226 -28.61 -23.22 16.97
CA ALA A 226 -27.88 -22.85 15.76
C ALA A 226 -26.87 -23.92 15.35
N TYR A 227 -26.12 -24.47 16.33
CA TYR A 227 -25.20 -25.57 16.11
C TYR A 227 -25.93 -26.82 15.61
N ALA A 228 -27.05 -27.22 16.24
CA ALA A 228 -27.85 -28.35 15.81
C ALA A 228 -28.40 -28.20 14.38
N THR A 229 -28.89 -27.01 13.99
CA THR A 229 -29.36 -26.76 12.61
C THR A 229 -28.24 -26.81 11.57
N SER A 230 -27.01 -26.40 11.92
CA SER A 230 -25.86 -26.46 10.99
C SER A 230 -25.40 -27.90 10.73
N VAL A 231 -25.46 -28.77 11.74
CA VAL A 231 -25.12 -30.20 11.62
C VAL A 231 -26.16 -30.96 10.80
N VAL A 232 -27.44 -30.57 10.86
CA VAL A 232 -28.51 -31.16 10.05
C VAL A 232 -28.36 -30.81 8.55
N HIS A 233 -27.80 -29.65 8.22
CA HIS A 233 -27.59 -29.23 6.82
C HIS A 233 -26.36 -29.87 6.16
N GLN A 234 -25.39 -30.40 6.93
CA GLN A 234 -24.25 -31.14 6.38
C GLN A 234 -24.49 -32.65 6.20
N GLY A 235 -25.68 -33.14 6.56
CA GLY A 235 -26.06 -34.56 6.52
C GLY A 235 -27.02 -34.97 5.39
N LYS A 236 -27.17 -34.17 4.33
CA LYS A 236 -27.96 -34.52 3.13
C LYS A 236 -27.15 -34.32 1.86
#